data_AF-A0A367I1Q5-F1
#
_entry.id   AF-A0A367I1Q5-F1
#
_cell.length_a   1.000
_cell.length_b   1.000
_cell.length_c   1.000
_cell.angle_alpha   90.00
_cell.angle_beta   90.00
_cell.angle_gamma   90.00
#
_symmetry.space_group_name_H-M   'P 1'
#
loop_
_entity.id
_entity.type
_entity.pdbx_description
1 polymer ?
#
loop_
_entity_poly.entity_id
_entity_poly.type
_entity_poly.pdbx_seq_one_letter_code
_entity_poly.pdbx_strand_id
1 'polypeptide(L)'
;MAAPEFEIFWSDLTGSDMLALGLFLAVAAAPYVVAWRQETSIALATVLSLLLVTFYQMIIDFGLFDFTPMAFLTLIPAIADHPDQVHRFFTSAWLHANWIHVLGNILVIALAGVPLEQRMGRSRWIVIYFVGLLGGNISWVLTHPESYSPALGASGAAFGILGAYMACWPYDRIEFPLLFFIRAWPVWGIAAFRLGLEVWNMYQIEAEQSVTNVAHMAHVGGFMLAWALARPIARGAPSKLDDSTDISVAGTAASTAAREVATARMGSLESDPWSEAGKPLEAEAARILKRLRDEGDELETRRAWLEELSEQVICPVCEGEVHAVVQGENCSLRCDLSNRHIKWP
;
A
#
# COMPACT_ATOMS: atom_id res chain seq x y z
N MET A 1 -30.57 -12.91 33.97
CA MET A 1 -29.87 -11.69 33.52
C MET A 1 -29.74 -11.82 32.02
N ALA A 2 -30.20 -10.84 31.24
CA ALA A 2 -29.91 -10.83 29.82
C ALA A 2 -28.38 -10.74 29.66
N ALA A 3 -27.81 -11.59 28.81
CA ALA A 3 -26.43 -11.41 28.39
C ALA A 3 -26.32 -9.98 27.82
N PRO A 4 -25.32 -9.16 28.21
CA PRO A 4 -25.13 -7.85 27.61
C PRO A 4 -25.09 -7.99 26.08
N GLU A 5 -25.59 -7.00 25.34
CA GLU A 5 -25.74 -6.99 23.87
C GLU A 5 -24.47 -7.35 23.06
N PHE A 6 -23.33 -7.51 23.74
CA PHE A 6 -22.01 -7.76 23.19
C PHE A 6 -21.53 -9.22 23.33
N GLU A 7 -22.28 -10.07 24.04
CA GLU A 7 -21.99 -11.50 24.23
C GLU A 7 -22.62 -12.36 23.12
N ILE A 8 -22.21 -12.12 21.87
CA ILE A 8 -22.60 -12.99 20.75
C ILE A 8 -21.57 -14.12 20.63
N PHE A 9 -22.03 -15.36 20.73
CA PHE A 9 -21.25 -16.58 20.55
C PHE A 9 -21.49 -17.19 19.17
N TRP A 10 -20.60 -18.08 18.75
CA TRP A 10 -20.74 -18.84 17.50
C TRP A 10 -22.06 -19.61 17.42
N SER A 11 -22.58 -20.09 18.56
CA SER A 11 -23.87 -20.80 18.64
C SER A 11 -25.09 -19.92 18.35
N ASP A 12 -24.94 -18.60 18.47
CA ASP A 12 -26.04 -17.65 18.34
C ASP A 12 -26.22 -17.20 16.88
N LEU A 13 -25.25 -17.50 16.02
CA LEU A 13 -25.24 -17.06 14.63
C LEU A 13 -26.19 -17.90 13.76
N THR A 14 -27.06 -17.20 13.05
CA THR A 14 -28.00 -17.77 12.09
C THR A 14 -27.32 -18.11 10.75
N GLY A 15 -28.04 -18.80 9.85
CA GLY A 15 -27.53 -19.06 8.50
C GLY A 15 -27.25 -17.78 7.70
N SER A 16 -28.03 -16.73 7.90
CA SER A 16 -27.78 -15.40 7.31
C SER A 16 -26.54 -14.74 7.89
N ASP A 17 -26.30 -14.87 9.20
CA ASP A 17 -25.10 -14.32 9.85
C ASP A 17 -23.84 -15.02 9.35
N MET A 18 -23.90 -16.35 9.18
CA MET A 18 -22.82 -17.13 8.57
C MET A 18 -22.50 -16.67 7.15
N LEU A 19 -23.52 -16.35 6.35
CA LEU A 19 -23.33 -15.83 4.99
C LEU A 19 -22.69 -14.44 5.00
N ALA A 20 -23.17 -13.54 5.86
CA ALA A 20 -22.58 -12.21 6.05
C ALA A 20 -21.11 -12.32 6.49
N LEU A 21 -20.81 -13.16 7.49
CA LEU A 21 -19.45 -13.42 7.94
C LEU A 21 -18.57 -14.01 6.83
N GLY A 22 -19.09 -14.92 6.03
CA GLY A 22 -18.38 -15.46 4.86
C GLY A 22 -18.02 -14.38 3.83
N LEU A 23 -18.95 -13.47 3.55
CA LEU A 23 -18.71 -12.31 2.68
C LEU A 23 -17.65 -11.37 3.28
N PHE A 24 -17.74 -11.08 4.58
CA PHE A 24 -16.73 -10.29 5.29
C PHE A 24 -15.33 -10.90 5.11
N LEU A 25 -15.19 -12.21 5.35
CA LEU A 25 -13.89 -12.90 5.23
C LEU A 25 -13.38 -12.88 3.79
N ALA A 26 -14.26 -13.06 2.79
CA ALA A 26 -13.89 -12.99 1.39
C ALA A 26 -13.40 -11.59 1.00
N VAL A 27 -14.11 -10.53 1.42
CA VAL A 27 -13.75 -9.13 1.18
C VAL A 27 -12.43 -8.78 1.87
N ALA A 28 -12.24 -9.23 3.11
CA ALA A 28 -11.01 -9.02 3.87
C ALA A 28 -9.81 -9.73 3.22
N ALA A 29 -9.98 -10.98 2.76
CA ALA A 29 -8.88 -11.81 2.26
C ALA A 29 -8.53 -11.58 0.78
N ALA A 30 -9.49 -11.20 -0.07
CA ALA A 30 -9.30 -11.12 -1.52
C ALA A 30 -8.11 -10.24 -1.96
N PRO A 31 -7.88 -9.03 -1.39
CA PRO A 31 -6.72 -8.22 -1.73
C PRO A 31 -5.39 -8.93 -1.48
N TYR A 32 -5.28 -9.67 -0.38
CA TYR A 32 -4.07 -10.43 -0.04
C TYR A 32 -3.83 -11.59 -0.99
N VAL A 33 -4.89 -12.30 -1.40
CA VAL A 33 -4.78 -13.40 -2.38
C VAL A 33 -4.28 -12.87 -3.73
N VAL A 34 -4.85 -11.75 -4.20
CA VAL A 34 -4.43 -11.10 -5.45
C VAL A 34 -2.97 -10.63 -5.32
N ALA A 35 -2.64 -9.93 -4.24
CA ALA A 35 -1.30 -9.42 -4.04
C ALA A 35 -0.27 -10.54 -3.97
N TRP A 36 -0.58 -11.64 -3.27
CA TRP A 36 0.31 -12.79 -3.19
C TRP A 36 0.61 -13.39 -4.56
N ARG A 37 -0.44 -13.59 -5.38
CA ARG A 37 -0.33 -14.16 -6.74
C ARG A 37 0.40 -13.27 -7.73
N GLN A 38 0.24 -11.95 -7.61
CA GLN A 38 0.82 -10.97 -8.53
C GLN A 38 2.15 -10.41 -8.02
N GLU A 39 2.65 -10.90 -6.89
CA GLU A 39 3.88 -10.41 -6.25
C GLU A 39 3.88 -8.90 -5.92
N THR A 40 2.70 -8.32 -5.65
CA THR A 40 2.56 -6.90 -5.29
C THR A 40 2.61 -6.65 -3.77
N SER A 41 2.68 -5.39 -3.36
CA SER A 41 2.82 -4.99 -1.95
C SER A 41 1.66 -5.50 -1.08
N ILE A 42 2.00 -6.22 0.00
CA ILE A 42 1.07 -6.65 1.05
C ILE A 42 0.61 -5.46 1.91
N ALA A 43 1.45 -4.45 2.10
CA ALA A 43 1.05 -3.23 2.78
C ALA A 43 -0.08 -2.51 2.01
N LEU A 44 0.04 -2.36 0.69
CA LEU A 44 -1.04 -1.82 -0.14
C LEU A 44 -2.27 -2.74 -0.19
N ALA A 45 -2.07 -4.05 -0.22
CA ALA A 45 -3.18 -5.00 -0.10
C ALA A 45 -3.94 -4.83 1.22
N THR A 46 -3.23 -4.54 2.32
CA THR A 46 -3.83 -4.23 3.62
C THR A 46 -4.64 -2.96 3.55
N VAL A 47 -4.12 -1.89 2.95
CA VAL A 47 -4.87 -0.64 2.75
C VAL A 47 -6.18 -0.90 2.00
N LEU A 48 -6.11 -1.62 0.89
CA LEU A 48 -7.29 -1.96 0.09
C LEU A 48 -8.27 -2.84 0.89
N SER A 49 -7.77 -3.84 1.63
CA SER A 49 -8.58 -4.71 2.47
C SER A 49 -9.36 -3.94 3.54
N LEU A 50 -8.71 -3.02 4.24
CA LEU A 50 -9.36 -2.19 5.26
C LEU A 50 -10.43 -1.26 4.65
N LEU A 51 -10.15 -0.67 3.48
CA LEU A 51 -11.12 0.15 2.76
C LEU A 51 -12.34 -0.66 2.31
N LEU A 52 -12.12 -1.84 1.72
CA LEU A 52 -13.22 -2.70 1.26
C LEU A 52 -14.06 -3.20 2.43
N VAL A 53 -13.46 -3.56 3.56
CA VAL A 53 -14.22 -3.92 4.77
C VAL A 53 -15.00 -2.72 5.31
N THR A 54 -14.45 -1.51 5.25
CA THR A 54 -15.20 -0.31 5.66
C THR A 54 -16.43 -0.09 4.77
N PHE A 55 -16.31 -0.31 3.45
CA PHE A 55 -17.48 -0.30 2.56
C PHE A 55 -18.46 -1.42 2.88
N TYR A 56 -17.96 -2.62 3.19
CA TYR A 56 -18.80 -3.73 3.65
C TYR A 56 -19.59 -3.36 4.91
N GLN A 57 -18.96 -2.76 5.92
CA GLN A 57 -19.64 -2.28 7.13
C GLN A 57 -20.79 -1.32 6.77
N MET A 58 -20.51 -0.34 5.92
CA MET A 58 -21.52 0.61 5.45
C MET A 58 -22.70 -0.09 4.75
N ILE A 59 -22.43 -1.12 3.94
CA ILE A 59 -23.46 -1.92 3.24
C ILE A 59 -24.32 -2.71 4.23
N ILE A 60 -23.72 -3.32 5.26
CA ILE A 60 -24.45 -4.03 6.31
C ILE A 60 -25.34 -3.06 7.09
N ASP A 61 -24.85 -1.87 7.42
CA ASP A 61 -25.59 -0.84 8.16
C ASP A 61 -26.84 -0.33 7.40
N PHE A 62 -26.93 -0.54 6.08
CA PHE A 62 -28.15 -0.29 5.30
C PHE A 62 -29.25 -1.35 5.49
N GLY A 63 -29.03 -2.38 6.31
CA GLY A 63 -30.06 -3.36 6.69
C GLY A 63 -30.23 -4.53 5.71
N LEU A 64 -29.17 -4.89 4.97
CA LEU A 64 -29.19 -6.08 4.10
C LEU A 64 -29.11 -7.41 4.90
N PHE A 65 -28.55 -7.36 6.11
CA PHE A 65 -28.45 -8.48 7.03
C PHE A 65 -28.73 -7.97 8.45
N ASP A 66 -29.30 -8.82 9.30
CA ASP A 66 -29.45 -8.54 10.74
C ASP A 66 -28.13 -8.73 11.52
N PHE A 67 -27.08 -9.21 10.85
CA PHE A 67 -25.76 -9.41 11.41
C PHE A 67 -25.10 -8.07 11.79
N THR A 68 -24.53 -8.00 12.99
CA THR A 68 -23.80 -6.82 13.48
C THR A 68 -22.30 -7.13 13.60
N PRO A 69 -21.49 -6.87 12.56
CA PRO A 69 -20.05 -7.17 12.57
C PRO A 69 -19.33 -6.60 13.79
N MET A 70 -19.70 -5.37 14.19
CA MET A 70 -19.12 -4.68 15.34
C MET A 70 -19.36 -5.41 16.66
N ALA A 71 -20.50 -6.08 16.84
CA ALA A 71 -20.79 -6.83 18.07
C ALA A 71 -20.05 -8.18 18.10
N PHE A 72 -19.84 -8.83 16.95
CA PHE A 72 -19.25 -10.17 16.88
C PHE A 72 -17.73 -10.21 16.67
N LEU A 73 -17.15 -9.21 16.00
CA LEU A 73 -15.76 -9.27 15.52
C LEU A 73 -14.80 -8.30 16.24
N THR A 74 -15.31 -7.36 17.05
CA THR A 74 -14.49 -6.44 17.84
C THR A 74 -13.98 -7.11 19.11
N LEU A 75 -12.85 -6.63 19.63
CA LEU A 75 -12.28 -7.14 20.86
C LEU A 75 -13.00 -6.54 22.06
N ILE A 76 -13.49 -7.40 22.96
CA ILE A 76 -14.13 -6.99 24.21
C ILE A 76 -13.31 -7.58 25.36
N PRO A 77 -12.61 -6.76 26.16
CA PRO A 77 -11.75 -7.25 27.24
C PRO A 77 -12.43 -8.19 28.23
N ALA A 78 -13.65 -7.86 28.67
CA ALA A 78 -14.41 -8.61 29.67
C ALA A 78 -14.69 -10.08 29.29
N ILE A 79 -14.62 -10.42 28.01
CA ILE A 79 -14.89 -11.78 27.51
C ILE A 79 -13.73 -12.35 26.70
N ALA A 80 -12.56 -11.70 26.74
CA ALA A 80 -11.43 -12.05 25.89
C ALA A 80 -10.73 -13.36 26.31
N ASP A 81 -10.94 -13.82 27.53
CA ASP A 81 -10.39 -15.08 28.07
C ASP A 81 -11.21 -16.31 27.66
N HIS A 82 -12.45 -16.13 27.18
CA HIS A 82 -13.28 -17.22 26.68
C HIS A 82 -12.70 -17.81 25.37
N PRO A 83 -12.49 -19.14 25.29
CA PRO A 83 -11.92 -19.79 24.11
C PRO A 83 -12.70 -19.52 22.81
N ASP A 84 -14.02 -19.38 22.90
CA ASP A 84 -14.91 -19.11 21.77
C ASP A 84 -14.82 -17.67 21.24
N GLN A 85 -14.09 -16.80 21.94
CA GLN A 85 -13.94 -15.37 21.62
C GLN A 85 -12.55 -15.01 21.08
N VAL A 86 -11.65 -15.99 20.91
CA VAL A 86 -10.26 -15.80 20.45
C VAL A 86 -10.18 -15.15 19.07
N HIS A 87 -11.17 -15.37 18.19
CA HIS A 87 -11.20 -14.75 16.86
C HIS A 87 -11.13 -13.22 16.93
N ARG A 88 -11.69 -12.61 17.99
CA ARG A 88 -11.74 -11.16 18.20
C ARG A 88 -10.36 -10.50 18.35
N PHE A 89 -9.34 -11.26 18.75
CA PHE A 89 -7.95 -10.77 18.76
C PHE A 89 -7.40 -10.51 17.35
N PHE A 90 -7.99 -11.13 16.33
CA PHE A 90 -7.55 -11.02 14.94
C PHE A 90 -8.53 -10.19 14.10
N THR A 91 -9.83 -10.50 14.22
CA THR A 91 -10.88 -9.89 13.38
C THR A 91 -11.07 -8.40 13.66
N SER A 92 -10.73 -7.95 14.88
CA SER A 92 -10.83 -6.54 15.28
C SER A 92 -9.98 -5.60 14.42
N ALA A 93 -8.92 -6.10 13.77
CA ALA A 93 -8.04 -5.30 12.91
C ALA A 93 -8.77 -4.67 11.71
N TRP A 94 -9.80 -5.33 11.20
CA TRP A 94 -10.49 -4.91 9.98
C TRP A 94 -11.60 -3.89 10.22
N LEU A 95 -12.16 -3.86 11.42
CA LEU A 95 -13.30 -3.02 11.74
C LEU A 95 -12.88 -1.60 12.12
N HIS A 96 -13.61 -0.61 11.62
CA HIS A 96 -13.38 0.79 11.96
C HIS A 96 -14.67 1.50 12.35
N ALA A 97 -14.59 2.40 13.33
CA ALA A 97 -15.75 3.11 13.86
C ALA A 97 -16.30 4.18 12.91
N ASN A 98 -15.45 4.74 12.04
CA ASN A 98 -15.81 5.76 11.06
C ASN A 98 -14.70 5.93 10.00
N TRP A 99 -15.00 6.72 8.98
CA TRP A 99 -14.07 7.00 7.87
C TRP A 99 -12.77 7.65 8.33
N ILE A 100 -12.80 8.61 9.25
CA ILE A 100 -11.58 9.27 9.74
C ILE A 100 -10.66 8.26 10.42
N HIS A 101 -11.23 7.32 11.19
CA HIS A 101 -10.47 6.27 11.85
C HIS A 101 -9.75 5.35 10.85
N VAL A 102 -10.43 4.84 9.82
CA VAL A 102 -9.76 4.00 8.80
C VAL A 102 -8.75 4.80 7.99
N LEU A 103 -9.07 6.05 7.63
CA LEU A 103 -8.16 6.92 6.87
C LEU A 103 -6.86 7.17 7.61
N GLY A 104 -6.91 7.40 8.94
CA GLY A 104 -5.72 7.54 9.77
C GLY A 104 -4.85 6.29 9.78
N ASN A 105 -5.46 5.10 9.90
CA ASN A 105 -4.74 3.83 9.93
C ASN A 105 -4.10 3.50 8.57
N ILE A 106 -4.85 3.62 7.47
CA ILE A 106 -4.32 3.34 6.14
C ILE A 106 -3.24 4.34 5.73
N LEU A 107 -3.28 5.59 6.21
CA LEU A 107 -2.22 6.57 5.93
C LEU A 107 -0.89 6.12 6.53
N VAL A 108 -0.89 5.65 7.78
CA VAL A 108 0.33 5.10 8.42
C VAL A 108 0.80 3.83 7.71
N ILE A 109 -0.12 2.92 7.38
CA ILE A 109 0.21 1.66 6.68
C ILE A 109 0.75 1.95 5.26
N ALA A 110 0.18 2.90 4.53
CA ALA A 110 0.64 3.27 3.19
C ALA A 110 2.01 3.93 3.24
N LEU A 111 2.19 4.96 4.09
CA LEU A 111 3.41 5.77 4.11
C LEU A 111 4.58 5.07 4.81
N ALA A 112 4.34 4.41 5.94
CA ALA A 112 5.39 3.74 6.70
C ALA A 112 5.45 2.22 6.43
N GLY A 113 4.30 1.60 6.18
CA GLY A 113 4.23 0.16 5.95
C GLY A 113 4.84 -0.26 4.62
N VAL A 114 4.62 0.47 3.52
CA VAL A 114 5.20 0.11 2.21
C VAL A 114 6.74 0.15 2.23
N PRO A 115 7.40 1.22 2.70
CA PRO A 115 8.86 1.23 2.82
C PRO A 115 9.40 0.14 3.77
N LEU A 116 8.70 -0.11 4.88
CA LEU A 116 9.08 -1.20 5.80
C LEU A 116 8.99 -2.57 5.12
N GLU A 117 7.96 -2.80 4.29
CA GLU A 117 7.81 -4.04 3.52
C GLU A 117 8.97 -4.23 2.54
N GLN A 118 9.42 -3.15 1.88
CA GLN A 118 10.58 -3.19 0.99
C GLN A 118 11.86 -3.57 1.73
N ARG A 119 12.05 -3.06 2.95
CA ARG A 119 13.20 -3.38 3.82
C ARG A 119 13.15 -4.81 4.35
N MET A 120 12.00 -5.26 4.85
CA MET A 120 11.82 -6.56 5.56
C MET A 120 11.46 -7.73 4.64
N GLY A 121 10.82 -7.46 3.52
CA GLY A 121 10.13 -8.44 2.71
C GLY A 121 8.73 -8.78 3.25
N ARG A 122 7.89 -9.27 2.33
CA ARG A 122 6.45 -9.48 2.47
C ARG A 122 6.06 -10.33 3.68
N SER A 123 6.67 -11.49 3.86
CA SER A 123 6.30 -12.43 4.93
C SER A 123 6.63 -11.89 6.32
N ARG A 124 7.77 -11.22 6.49
CA ARG A 124 8.18 -10.61 7.77
C ARG A 124 7.31 -9.41 8.10
N TRP A 125 6.92 -8.64 7.10
CA TRP A 125 5.99 -7.53 7.26
C TRP A 125 4.63 -8.00 7.80
N ILE A 126 4.08 -9.11 7.27
CA ILE A 126 2.83 -9.71 7.79
C ILE A 126 2.99 -10.08 9.27
N VAL A 127 4.11 -10.71 9.65
CA VAL A 127 4.38 -11.08 11.04
C VAL A 127 4.42 -9.83 11.92
N ILE A 128 5.11 -8.75 11.50
CA ILE A 128 5.14 -7.49 12.25
C ILE A 128 3.75 -6.87 12.41
N TYR A 129 2.95 -6.87 11.35
CA TYR A 129 1.58 -6.35 11.39
C TYR A 129 0.76 -7.06 12.48
N PHE A 130 0.79 -8.40 12.49
CA PHE A 130 0.06 -9.18 13.50
C PHE A 130 0.68 -9.11 14.89
N VAL A 131 2.00 -9.01 15.02
CA VAL A 131 2.65 -8.78 16.32
C VAL A 131 2.22 -7.45 16.92
N GLY A 132 2.14 -6.38 16.10
CA GLY A 132 1.62 -5.09 16.52
C GLY A 132 0.15 -5.17 16.94
N LEU A 133 -0.70 -5.82 16.12
CA LEU A 133 -2.11 -6.03 16.44
C LEU A 133 -2.29 -6.75 17.79
N LEU A 134 -1.65 -7.92 17.93
CA LEU A 134 -1.77 -8.75 19.13
C LEU A 134 -1.17 -8.06 20.34
N GLY A 135 -0.03 -7.38 20.20
CA GLY A 135 0.57 -6.60 21.27
C GLY A 135 -0.36 -5.49 21.78
N GLY A 136 -1.07 -4.82 20.87
CA GLY A 136 -2.07 -3.83 21.23
C GLY A 136 -3.27 -4.45 21.93
N ASN A 137 -3.83 -5.51 21.35
CA ASN A 137 -4.99 -6.20 21.90
C ASN A 137 -4.71 -6.79 23.29
N ILE A 138 -3.56 -7.45 23.47
CA ILE A 138 -3.14 -7.98 24.78
C ILE A 138 -2.96 -6.84 25.79
N SER A 139 -2.27 -5.76 25.42
CA SER A 139 -2.09 -4.59 26.29
C SER A 139 -3.43 -3.98 26.73
N TRP A 140 -4.39 -3.86 25.82
CA TRP A 140 -5.73 -3.37 26.12
C TRP A 140 -6.47 -4.29 27.10
N VAL A 141 -6.48 -5.60 26.85
CA VAL A 141 -7.14 -6.57 27.74
C VAL A 141 -6.52 -6.57 29.14
N LEU A 142 -5.19 -6.56 29.23
CA LEU A 142 -4.50 -6.58 30.53
C LEU A 142 -4.72 -5.30 31.35
N THR A 143 -4.93 -4.16 30.69
CA THR A 143 -5.13 -2.86 31.36
C THR A 143 -6.60 -2.58 31.67
N HIS A 144 -7.53 -3.21 30.95
CA HIS A 144 -8.97 -2.99 31.08
C HIS A 144 -9.76 -4.32 31.16
N PRO A 145 -9.39 -5.29 32.03
CA PRO A 145 -9.92 -6.65 31.99
C PRO A 145 -11.45 -6.72 32.16
N GLU A 146 -12.05 -5.81 32.92
CA GLU A 146 -13.50 -5.78 33.18
C GLU A 146 -14.30 -4.91 32.19
N SER A 147 -13.64 -4.37 31.15
CA SER A 147 -14.26 -3.43 30.22
C SER A 147 -15.09 -4.14 29.15
N TYR A 148 -16.35 -3.71 29.00
CA TYR A 148 -17.21 -4.06 27.88
C TYR A 148 -17.09 -3.09 26.70
N SER A 149 -16.19 -2.10 26.78
CA SER A 149 -15.97 -1.17 25.67
C SER A 149 -15.19 -1.86 24.54
N PRO A 150 -15.76 -1.99 23.34
CA PRO A 150 -15.13 -2.71 22.25
C PRO A 150 -13.91 -1.95 21.71
N ALA A 151 -12.80 -2.67 21.53
CA ALA A 151 -11.62 -2.21 20.82
C ALA A 151 -11.60 -2.77 19.39
N LEU A 152 -11.30 -1.90 18.44
CA LEU A 152 -11.32 -2.19 17.01
C LEU A 152 -10.41 -1.25 16.24
N GLY A 153 -9.98 -1.68 15.06
CA GLY A 153 -9.14 -0.92 14.16
C GLY A 153 -7.75 -1.52 14.01
N ALA A 154 -7.11 -1.18 12.88
CA ALA A 154 -5.76 -1.60 12.57
C ALA A 154 -4.67 -0.78 13.31
N SER A 155 -5.06 0.09 14.26
CA SER A 155 -4.15 1.07 14.85
C SER A 155 -3.03 0.42 15.67
N GLY A 156 -3.31 -0.63 16.44
CA GLY A 156 -2.26 -1.40 17.15
C GLY A 156 -1.20 -1.96 16.18
N ALA A 157 -1.65 -2.46 15.02
CA ALA A 157 -0.75 -2.92 13.96
C ALA A 157 0.02 -1.77 13.30
N ALA A 158 -0.62 -0.63 13.06
CA ALA A 158 0.01 0.57 12.50
C ALA A 158 1.11 1.13 13.44
N PHE A 159 0.85 1.17 14.75
CA PHE A 159 1.86 1.49 15.75
C PHE A 159 2.96 0.43 15.81
N GLY A 160 2.61 -0.86 15.64
CA GLY A 160 3.59 -1.93 15.52
C GLY A 160 4.53 -1.77 14.32
N ILE A 161 4.01 -1.35 13.16
CA ILE A 161 4.81 -0.98 11.98
C ILE A 161 5.80 0.14 12.35
N LEU A 162 5.35 1.22 12.99
CA LEU A 162 6.23 2.32 13.40
C LEU A 162 7.30 1.85 14.41
N GLY A 163 6.92 1.01 15.38
CA GLY A 163 7.83 0.44 16.37
C GLY A 163 8.90 -0.46 15.73
N ALA A 164 8.48 -1.33 14.81
CA ALA A 164 9.40 -2.20 14.09
C ALA A 164 10.34 -1.42 13.17
N TYR A 165 9.82 -0.40 12.49
CA TYR A 165 10.62 0.46 11.63
C TYR A 165 11.66 1.24 12.45
N MET A 166 11.25 1.81 13.58
CA MET A 166 12.16 2.50 14.49
C MET A 166 13.23 1.57 15.07
N ALA A 167 12.93 0.30 15.31
CA ALA A 167 13.89 -0.68 15.85
C ALA A 167 14.95 -1.13 14.83
N CYS A 168 14.60 -1.15 13.54
CA CYS A 168 15.41 -1.77 12.50
C CYS A 168 16.09 -0.76 11.56
N TRP A 169 15.42 0.36 11.25
CA TRP A 169 15.91 1.41 10.35
C TRP A 169 15.48 2.80 10.85
N PRO A 170 15.93 3.23 12.04
CA PRO A 170 15.47 4.48 12.65
C PRO A 170 15.80 5.73 11.82
N TYR A 171 16.84 5.69 10.99
CA TYR A 171 17.33 6.83 10.23
C TYR A 171 16.76 6.94 8.82
N ASP A 172 15.95 5.95 8.38
CA ASP A 172 15.25 6.02 7.10
C ASP A 172 14.34 7.24 7.06
N ARG A 173 14.18 7.82 5.87
CA ARG A 173 13.35 9.00 5.66
C ARG A 173 12.09 8.63 4.91
N ILE A 174 10.95 8.96 5.49
CA ILE A 174 9.64 8.80 4.85
C ILE A 174 9.17 10.16 4.38
N GLU A 175 8.78 10.25 3.12
CA GLU A 175 8.17 11.44 2.53
C GLU A 175 6.72 11.55 3.01
N PHE A 176 6.41 12.65 3.69
CA PHE A 176 5.04 12.97 4.08
C PHE A 176 4.49 14.07 3.18
N PRO A 177 3.35 13.83 2.50
CA PRO A 177 2.66 14.88 1.77
C PRO A 177 1.92 15.77 2.77
N LEU A 178 2.60 16.79 3.29
CA LEU A 178 1.92 17.92 3.96
C LEU A 178 1.49 18.92 2.88
N LEU A 179 0.29 19.47 3.04
CA LEU A 179 -0.54 20.21 2.05
C LEU A 179 0.18 21.11 1.00
N PHE A 180 1.41 21.57 1.27
CA PHE A 180 2.26 22.32 0.31
C PHE A 180 3.78 22.02 0.39
N PHE A 181 4.22 21.07 1.23
CA PHE A 181 5.64 20.72 1.41
C PHE A 181 5.81 19.21 1.56
N ILE A 182 6.31 18.54 0.52
CA ILE A 182 6.81 17.16 0.66
C ILE A 182 8.16 17.27 1.37
N ARG A 183 8.18 16.90 2.64
CA ARG A 183 9.39 16.88 3.47
C ARG A 183 9.65 15.46 3.90
N ALA A 184 10.87 14.97 3.70
CA ALA A 184 11.29 13.67 4.18
C ALA A 184 11.68 13.76 5.66
N TRP A 185 10.97 13.05 6.53
CA TRP A 185 11.22 12.99 7.97
C TRP A 185 11.83 11.66 8.37
N PRO A 186 12.81 11.64 9.30
CA PRO A 186 13.38 10.39 9.76
C PRO A 186 12.35 9.57 10.55
N VAL A 187 12.39 8.25 10.40
CA VAL A 187 11.47 7.29 11.05
C VAL A 187 11.46 7.47 12.57
N TRP A 188 12.63 7.61 13.20
CA TRP A 188 12.71 7.83 14.65
C TRP A 188 11.94 9.09 15.07
N GLY A 189 11.95 10.15 14.26
CA GLY A 189 11.25 11.40 14.53
C GLY A 189 9.74 11.26 14.40
N ILE A 190 9.29 10.57 13.35
CA ILE A 190 7.86 10.26 13.13
C ILE A 190 7.33 9.38 14.27
N ALA A 191 8.06 8.31 14.60
CA ALA A 191 7.69 7.37 15.66
C ALA A 191 7.66 8.07 17.03
N ALA A 192 8.68 8.85 17.38
CA ALA A 192 8.74 9.58 18.63
C ALA A 192 7.61 10.62 18.75
N PHE A 193 7.32 11.36 17.68
CA PHE A 193 6.22 12.31 17.67
C PHE A 193 4.87 11.61 17.85
N ARG A 194 4.61 10.54 17.08
CA ARG A 194 3.33 9.84 17.11
C ARG A 194 3.08 9.13 18.43
N LEU A 195 4.10 8.45 18.98
CA LEU A 195 4.03 7.80 20.29
C LEU A 195 3.97 8.82 21.42
N GLY A 196 4.72 9.91 21.33
CA GLY A 196 4.69 11.01 22.29
C GLY A 196 3.29 11.66 22.39
N LEU A 197 2.60 11.83 21.26
CA LEU A 197 1.22 12.31 21.23
C LEU A 197 0.26 11.34 21.94
N GLU A 198 0.44 10.03 21.79
CA GLU A 198 -0.38 9.04 22.53
C GLU A 198 -0.15 9.14 24.03
N VAL A 199 1.11 9.16 24.47
CA VAL A 199 1.45 9.29 25.89
C VAL A 199 0.93 10.60 26.47
N TRP A 200 1.04 11.69 25.71
CA TRP A 200 0.50 12.99 26.10
C TRP A 200 -1.03 12.94 26.26
N ASN A 201 -1.74 12.36 25.29
CA ASN A 201 -3.19 12.22 25.36
C ASN A 201 -3.61 11.38 26.57
N MET A 202 -2.93 10.27 26.85
CA MET A 202 -3.18 9.47 28.05
C MET A 202 -3.02 10.28 29.34
N TYR A 203 -1.94 11.06 29.44
CA TYR A 203 -1.70 11.93 30.59
C TYR A 203 -2.81 12.97 30.78
N GLN A 204 -3.28 13.60 29.69
CA GLN A 204 -4.39 14.55 29.75
C GLN A 204 -5.70 13.89 30.19
N ILE A 205 -5.98 12.68 29.70
CA ILE A 205 -7.19 11.94 30.06
C ILE A 205 -7.22 11.62 31.55
N GLU A 206 -6.08 11.15 32.09
CA GLU A 206 -5.93 10.87 33.51
C GLU A 206 -6.04 12.14 34.36
N ALA A 207 -5.39 13.23 33.93
CA ALA A 207 -5.41 14.51 34.64
C ALA A 207 -6.81 15.14 34.70
N GLU A 208 -7.58 15.02 33.62
CA GLU A 208 -8.94 15.59 33.52
C GLU A 208 -10.03 14.61 33.98
N GLN A 209 -9.68 13.37 34.37
CA GLN A 209 -10.63 12.28 34.63
C GLN A 209 -11.65 12.09 33.49
N SER A 210 -11.21 12.33 32.26
CA SER A 210 -12.07 12.24 31.08
C SER A 210 -12.17 10.79 30.58
N VAL A 211 -13.19 10.53 29.77
CA VAL A 211 -13.37 9.23 29.11
C VAL A 211 -13.23 9.45 27.61
N THR A 212 -12.42 8.63 26.93
CA THR A 212 -12.23 8.71 25.48
C THR A 212 -12.59 7.41 24.80
N ASN A 213 -12.98 7.53 23.52
CA ASN A 213 -13.30 6.40 22.66
C ASN A 213 -12.04 5.86 21.93
N VAL A 214 -10.84 6.09 22.47
CA VAL A 214 -9.57 5.70 21.85
C VAL A 214 -8.80 4.76 22.79
N ALA A 215 -8.47 3.58 22.30
CA ALA A 215 -7.73 2.57 23.05
C ALA A 215 -6.22 2.88 23.09
N HIS A 216 -5.82 3.95 23.77
CA HIS A 216 -4.43 4.44 23.81
C HIS A 216 -3.41 3.35 24.25
N MET A 217 -3.77 2.51 25.23
CA MET A 217 -2.91 1.40 25.66
C MET A 217 -2.70 0.33 24.59
N ALA A 218 -3.62 0.20 23.62
CA ALA A 218 -3.42 -0.68 22.47
C ALA A 218 -2.34 -0.13 21.52
N HIS A 219 -2.27 1.18 21.34
CA HIS A 219 -1.23 1.82 20.52
C HIS A 219 0.16 1.61 21.12
N VAL A 220 0.29 1.88 22.44
CA VAL A 220 1.56 1.69 23.16
C VAL A 220 1.97 0.22 23.16
N GLY A 221 1.05 -0.70 23.46
CA GLY A 221 1.32 -2.14 23.47
C GLY A 221 1.77 -2.68 22.12
N GLY A 222 1.09 -2.28 21.04
CA GLY A 222 1.43 -2.68 19.68
C GLY A 222 2.80 -2.15 19.25
N PHE A 223 3.09 -0.89 19.57
CA PHE A 223 4.41 -0.30 19.32
C PHE A 223 5.52 -1.06 20.05
N MET A 224 5.37 -1.24 21.37
CA MET A 224 6.43 -1.79 22.23
C MET A 224 6.72 -3.25 21.91
N LEU A 225 5.68 -4.07 21.69
CA LEU A 225 5.88 -5.49 21.37
C LEU A 225 6.55 -5.66 19.99
N ALA A 226 6.09 -4.93 18.98
CA ALA A 226 6.71 -4.99 17.66
C ALA A 226 8.15 -4.44 17.69
N TRP A 227 8.40 -3.32 18.37
CA TRP A 227 9.74 -2.77 18.56
C TRP A 227 10.70 -3.77 19.20
N ALA A 228 10.26 -4.47 20.25
CA ALA A 228 11.08 -5.48 20.94
C ALA A 228 11.37 -6.72 20.06
N LEU A 229 10.41 -7.15 19.25
CA LEU A 229 10.52 -8.37 18.44
C LEU A 229 11.01 -8.12 17.00
N ALA A 230 11.10 -6.87 16.55
CA ALA A 230 11.37 -6.57 15.15
C ALA A 230 12.76 -7.00 14.68
N ARG A 231 13.81 -6.75 15.46
CA ARG A 231 15.19 -7.14 15.11
C ARG A 231 15.37 -8.65 14.89
N PRO A 232 14.89 -9.55 15.79
CA PRO A 232 14.98 -10.99 15.51
C PRO A 232 14.11 -11.40 14.31
N ILE A 233 12.94 -10.81 14.11
CA ILE A 233 12.08 -11.08 12.95
C ILE A 233 12.76 -10.64 11.64
N ALA A 234 13.45 -9.50 11.65
CA ALA A 234 14.16 -8.92 10.51
C ALA A 234 15.44 -9.68 10.11
N ARG A 235 15.83 -10.75 10.82
CA ARG A 235 17.01 -11.55 10.43
C ARG A 235 16.81 -12.14 9.04
N GLY A 236 17.78 -11.91 8.15
CA GLY A 236 17.72 -12.32 6.75
C GLY A 236 16.71 -11.54 5.91
N ALA A 237 16.33 -10.33 6.35
CA ALA A 237 15.59 -9.39 5.52
C ALA A 237 16.40 -8.95 4.29
N PRO A 238 15.73 -8.50 3.21
CA PRO A 238 16.38 -7.97 2.00
C PRO A 238 17.39 -6.85 2.30
N SER A 239 17.07 -5.96 3.23
CA SER A 239 17.97 -4.88 3.66
C SER A 239 18.69 -5.20 4.97
N LYS A 240 19.93 -4.73 5.10
CA LYS A 240 20.69 -4.81 6.36
C LYS A 240 20.09 -3.86 7.39
N LEU A 241 20.09 -4.27 8.66
CA LEU A 241 19.66 -3.43 9.76
C LEU A 241 20.55 -2.19 9.88
N ASP A 242 19.95 -1.06 10.25
CA ASP A 242 20.59 0.25 10.41
C ASP A 242 21.28 0.80 9.14
N ASP A 243 21.05 0.20 7.97
CA ASP A 243 21.52 0.70 6.68
C ASP A 243 20.75 1.96 6.31
N SER A 244 21.45 3.08 6.16
CA SER A 244 20.88 4.40 5.90
C SER A 244 20.74 4.73 4.42
N THR A 245 20.80 3.73 3.54
CA THR A 245 20.55 3.92 2.10
C THR A 245 19.13 4.45 1.89
N ASP A 246 18.99 5.71 1.45
CA ASP A 246 17.71 6.40 1.38
C ASP A 246 16.69 5.66 0.48
N ILE A 247 15.53 5.28 1.06
CA ILE A 247 14.39 4.68 0.34
C ILE A 247 13.64 5.72 -0.52
N SER A 248 13.93 7.02 -0.40
CA SER A 248 13.32 8.06 -1.25
C SER A 248 13.52 7.80 -2.75
N VAL A 249 14.49 6.96 -3.10
CA VAL A 249 14.77 6.54 -4.47
C VAL A 249 14.04 5.24 -4.86
N ALA A 250 13.47 4.43 -3.96
CA ALA A 250 12.93 3.10 -4.33
C ALA A 250 11.49 3.10 -4.87
N GLY A 251 10.62 3.97 -4.35
CA GLY A 251 9.27 4.17 -4.92
C GLY A 251 9.34 4.78 -6.34
N THR A 252 10.33 5.64 -6.55
CA THR A 252 10.71 6.16 -7.86
C THR A 252 11.53 5.16 -8.65
N ALA A 253 12.44 4.35 -8.10
CA ALA A 253 13.26 3.42 -8.88
C ALA A 253 12.48 2.20 -9.36
N ALA A 254 11.48 1.70 -8.62
CA ALA A 254 10.64 0.61 -9.13
C ALA A 254 9.71 1.11 -10.25
N SER A 255 9.15 2.32 -10.11
CA SER A 255 8.33 2.94 -11.16
C SER A 255 9.18 3.42 -12.35
N THR A 256 10.36 3.99 -12.11
CA THR A 256 11.36 4.37 -13.11
C THR A 256 11.95 3.15 -13.78
N ALA A 257 12.30 2.07 -13.09
CA ALA A 257 12.81 0.85 -13.72
C ALA A 257 11.70 0.15 -14.53
N ALA A 258 10.46 0.13 -14.05
CA ALA A 258 9.33 -0.35 -14.84
C ALA A 258 9.11 0.53 -16.09
N ARG A 259 9.25 1.85 -15.96
CA ARG A 259 9.17 2.81 -17.06
C ARG A 259 10.32 2.64 -18.04
N GLU A 260 11.56 2.51 -17.57
CA GLU A 260 12.77 2.25 -18.37
C GLU A 260 12.66 0.92 -19.12
N VAL A 261 12.15 -0.14 -18.48
CA VAL A 261 11.91 -1.43 -19.14
C VAL A 261 10.81 -1.31 -20.20
N ALA A 262 9.73 -0.56 -19.93
CA ALA A 262 8.68 -0.30 -20.91
C ALA A 262 9.20 0.54 -22.09
N THR A 263 9.96 1.60 -21.83
CA THR A 263 10.60 2.44 -22.85
C THR A 263 11.64 1.66 -23.66
N ALA A 264 12.41 0.78 -23.03
CA ALA A 264 13.37 -0.09 -23.73
C ALA A 264 12.70 -1.08 -24.69
N ARG A 265 11.48 -1.56 -24.37
CA ARG A 265 10.71 -2.44 -25.28
C ARG A 265 10.21 -1.72 -26.53
N MET A 266 10.07 -0.40 -26.47
CA MET A 266 9.62 0.45 -27.58
C MET A 266 10.75 0.85 -28.55
N GLY A 267 11.95 0.28 -28.41
CA GLY A 267 13.10 0.59 -29.25
C GLY A 267 13.81 1.90 -28.88
N SER A 268 15.09 2.00 -29.25
CA SER A 268 15.91 3.18 -28.97
C SER A 268 15.74 4.23 -30.07
N LEU A 269 15.44 5.47 -29.67
CA LEU A 269 15.35 6.65 -30.56
C LEU A 269 16.70 7.37 -30.76
N GLU A 270 17.79 6.84 -30.20
CA GLU A 270 19.11 7.48 -30.27
C GLU A 270 19.65 7.49 -31.71
N SER A 271 19.43 6.41 -32.45
CA SER A 271 19.78 6.33 -33.88
C SER A 271 18.81 7.16 -34.73
N ASP A 272 19.28 7.60 -35.89
CA ASP A 272 18.51 8.35 -36.87
C ASP A 272 18.81 7.79 -38.28
N PRO A 273 17.91 6.98 -38.86
CA PRO A 273 18.11 6.35 -40.17
C PRO A 273 18.35 7.35 -41.31
N TRP A 274 17.81 8.56 -41.20
CA TRP A 274 17.94 9.59 -42.21
C TRP A 274 19.32 10.25 -42.15
N SER A 275 19.79 10.58 -40.95
CA SER A 275 21.16 11.06 -40.74
C SER A 275 22.21 10.03 -41.12
N GLU A 276 22.02 8.75 -40.75
CA GLU A 276 22.93 7.65 -41.10
C GLU A 276 23.02 7.43 -42.62
N ALA A 277 21.92 7.66 -43.35
CA ALA A 277 21.88 7.60 -44.80
C ALA A 277 22.40 8.88 -45.49
N GLY A 278 22.89 9.88 -44.74
CA GLY A 278 23.38 11.15 -45.27
C GLY A 278 22.29 12.09 -45.80
N LYS A 279 21.03 11.86 -45.42
CA LYS A 279 19.86 12.67 -45.79
C LYS A 279 19.15 13.14 -44.52
N PRO A 280 19.77 14.00 -43.68
CA PRO A 280 19.19 14.39 -42.39
C PRO A 280 17.81 15.04 -42.56
N LEU A 281 16.93 14.83 -41.59
CA LEU A 281 15.60 15.44 -41.59
C LEU A 281 15.72 16.97 -41.46
N GLU A 282 14.88 17.70 -42.19
CA GLU A 282 14.82 19.16 -42.16
C GLU A 282 13.43 19.65 -41.73
N ALA A 283 13.37 20.90 -41.28
CA ALA A 283 12.14 21.63 -40.98
C ALA A 283 11.15 20.89 -40.05
N GLU A 284 9.97 20.52 -40.56
CA GLU A 284 8.88 19.94 -39.77
C GLU A 284 9.23 18.55 -39.25
N ALA A 285 9.76 17.68 -40.12
CA ALA A 285 10.16 16.33 -39.75
C ALA A 285 11.23 16.31 -38.65
N ALA A 286 12.19 17.25 -38.70
CA ALA A 286 13.20 17.41 -37.65
C ALA A 286 12.59 17.83 -36.30
N ARG A 287 11.57 18.70 -36.33
CA ARG A 287 10.87 19.15 -35.12
C ARG A 287 10.04 18.01 -34.50
N ILE A 288 9.35 17.24 -35.33
CA ILE A 288 8.57 16.07 -34.92
C ILE A 288 9.50 15.01 -34.31
N LEU A 289 10.63 14.70 -34.94
CA LEU A 289 11.63 13.78 -34.38
C LEU A 289 12.15 14.25 -33.02
N LYS A 290 12.37 15.56 -32.85
CA LYS A 290 12.77 16.11 -31.55
C LYS A 290 11.68 15.92 -30.49
N ARG A 291 10.42 16.24 -30.80
CA ARG A 291 9.30 16.03 -29.87
C ARG A 291 9.09 14.57 -29.53
N LEU A 292 9.22 13.67 -30.50
CA LEU A 292 9.21 12.23 -30.29
C LEU A 292 10.27 11.80 -29.24
N ARG A 293 11.46 12.39 -29.26
CA ARG A 293 12.52 12.12 -28.27
C ARG A 293 12.25 12.74 -26.91
N ASP A 294 11.67 13.94 -26.89
CA ASP A 294 11.42 14.69 -25.64
C ASP A 294 10.17 14.18 -24.90
N GLU A 295 9.15 13.67 -25.61
CA GLU A 295 7.82 13.35 -25.07
C GLU A 295 7.41 11.87 -25.26
N GLY A 296 8.12 11.11 -26.09
CA GLY A 296 7.75 9.74 -26.48
C GLY A 296 8.12 8.65 -25.46
N ASP A 297 8.04 8.92 -24.16
CA ASP A 297 8.38 7.96 -23.10
C ASP A 297 7.23 7.00 -22.76
N GLU A 298 6.01 7.33 -23.21
CA GLU A 298 4.80 6.52 -23.05
C GLU A 298 4.34 5.95 -24.41
N LEU A 299 3.75 4.75 -24.39
CA LEU A 299 3.39 4.00 -25.61
C LEU A 299 2.42 4.75 -26.53
N GLU A 300 1.38 5.35 -25.96
CA GLU A 300 0.35 6.08 -26.71
C GLU A 300 0.94 7.33 -27.36
N THR A 301 1.73 8.09 -26.60
CA THR A 301 2.42 9.30 -27.06
C THR A 301 3.46 8.98 -28.13
N ARG A 302 4.29 7.94 -27.93
CA ARG A 302 5.28 7.49 -28.92
C ARG A 302 4.62 7.05 -30.22
N ARG A 303 3.50 6.32 -30.12
CA ARG A 303 2.73 5.92 -31.30
C ARG A 303 2.26 7.12 -32.11
N ALA A 304 1.64 8.11 -31.46
CA ALA A 304 1.14 9.30 -32.14
C ALA A 304 2.27 10.06 -32.86
N TRP A 305 3.42 10.20 -32.19
CA TRP A 305 4.59 10.85 -32.79
C TRP A 305 5.19 10.09 -33.97
N LEU A 306 5.23 8.75 -33.91
CA LEU A 306 5.71 7.93 -35.04
C LEU A 306 4.74 7.98 -36.22
N GLU A 307 3.43 7.95 -35.97
CA GLU A 307 2.41 8.13 -37.01
C GLU A 307 2.59 9.49 -37.71
N GLU A 308 2.68 10.58 -36.94
CA GLU A 308 2.90 11.94 -37.48
C GLU A 308 4.24 12.06 -38.23
N LEU A 309 5.32 11.46 -37.70
CA LEU A 309 6.62 11.47 -38.38
C LEU A 309 6.55 10.73 -39.72
N SER A 310 5.83 9.60 -39.78
CA SER A 310 5.70 8.79 -40.99
C SER A 310 5.04 9.54 -42.16
N GLU A 311 4.16 10.49 -41.87
CA GLU A 311 3.51 11.35 -42.87
C GLU A 311 4.45 12.42 -43.45
N GLN A 312 5.54 12.74 -42.75
CA GLN A 312 6.46 13.84 -43.10
C GLN A 312 7.80 13.35 -43.66
N VAL A 313 7.98 12.03 -43.78
CA VAL A 313 9.26 11.43 -44.18
C VAL A 313 9.08 10.39 -45.29
N ILE A 314 10.13 10.25 -46.09
CA ILE A 314 10.26 9.16 -47.06
C ILE A 314 11.47 8.30 -46.71
N CYS A 315 11.48 7.07 -47.21
CA CYS A 315 12.60 6.17 -47.00
C CYS A 315 13.88 6.74 -47.64
N PRO A 316 14.99 6.89 -46.91
CA PRO A 316 16.19 7.53 -47.46
C PRO A 316 16.91 6.66 -48.50
N VAL A 317 16.66 5.34 -48.52
CA VAL A 317 17.29 4.37 -49.42
C VAL A 317 16.55 4.24 -50.75
N CYS A 318 15.23 4.10 -50.72
CA CYS A 318 14.43 3.81 -51.92
C CYS A 318 13.40 4.89 -52.25
N GLU A 319 13.30 5.95 -51.44
CA GLU A 319 12.38 7.08 -51.64
C GLU A 319 10.90 6.69 -51.64
N GLY A 320 10.59 5.49 -51.11
CA GLY A 320 9.23 5.00 -50.93
C GLY A 320 8.62 5.44 -49.60
N GLU A 321 7.32 5.18 -49.45
CA GLU A 321 6.56 5.51 -48.25
C GLU A 321 7.07 4.76 -47.01
N VAL A 322 6.95 5.42 -45.86
CA VAL A 322 7.26 4.89 -44.54
C VAL A 322 5.96 4.91 -43.74
N HIS A 323 5.67 3.84 -43.01
CA HIS A 323 4.46 3.75 -42.18
C HIS A 323 4.81 3.28 -40.76
N ALA A 324 4.04 3.76 -39.79
CA ALA A 324 4.13 3.30 -38.42
C ALA A 324 3.43 1.93 -38.23
N VAL A 325 4.09 1.01 -37.55
CA VAL A 325 3.58 -0.32 -37.21
C VAL A 325 3.60 -0.51 -35.70
N VAL A 326 2.45 -0.90 -35.13
CA VAL A 326 2.30 -1.19 -33.70
C VAL A 326 1.98 -2.66 -33.52
N GLN A 327 2.81 -3.38 -32.75
CA GLN A 327 2.61 -4.79 -32.40
C GLN A 327 2.78 -4.95 -30.88
N GLY A 328 1.66 -4.97 -30.15
CA GLY A 328 1.70 -4.98 -28.68
C GLY A 328 2.34 -3.71 -28.13
N GLU A 329 3.44 -3.86 -27.38
CA GLU A 329 4.22 -2.76 -26.80
C GLU A 329 5.34 -2.25 -27.72
N ASN A 330 5.42 -2.73 -28.97
CA ASN A 330 6.48 -2.34 -29.90
C ASN A 330 5.93 -1.43 -31.01
N CYS A 331 6.50 -0.23 -31.13
CA CYS A 331 6.13 0.78 -32.14
C CYS A 331 7.36 1.10 -33.02
N SER A 332 7.27 0.80 -34.31
CA SER A 332 8.37 0.99 -35.27
C SER A 332 7.87 1.56 -36.60
N LEU A 333 8.63 2.47 -37.20
CA LEU A 333 8.53 2.82 -38.62
C LEU A 333 9.12 1.73 -39.49
N ARG A 334 8.46 1.48 -40.62
CA ARG A 334 8.90 0.53 -41.64
C ARG A 334 8.76 1.12 -43.03
N CYS A 335 9.73 0.82 -43.89
CA CYS A 335 9.61 1.11 -45.31
C CYS A 335 8.67 0.10 -45.98
N ASP A 336 7.76 0.59 -46.82
CA ASP A 336 6.76 -0.24 -47.50
C ASP A 336 7.38 -1.27 -48.47
N LEU A 337 8.52 -0.91 -49.09
CA LEU A 337 9.21 -1.78 -50.05
C LEU A 337 10.12 -2.83 -49.38
N SER A 338 10.74 -2.51 -48.26
CA SER A 338 11.68 -3.42 -47.58
C SER A 338 12.01 -3.00 -46.16
N ASN A 339 11.81 -3.92 -45.21
CA ASN A 339 12.25 -3.78 -43.82
C ASN A 339 13.77 -3.65 -43.66
N ARG A 340 14.56 -3.91 -44.72
CA ARG A 340 16.02 -3.68 -44.70
C ARG A 340 16.38 -2.21 -44.89
N HIS A 341 15.47 -1.40 -45.44
CA HIS A 341 15.72 0.02 -45.65
C HIS A 341 15.41 0.84 -44.39
N ILE A 342 14.26 0.58 -43.75
CA ILE A 342 13.89 1.16 -42.46
C ILE A 342 13.14 0.10 -41.64
N LYS A 343 13.62 -0.12 -40.42
CA LYS A 343 12.92 -0.74 -39.31
C LYS A 343 13.44 -0.07 -38.04
N TRP A 344 12.78 1.01 -37.62
CA TRP A 344 13.28 1.92 -36.58
C TRP A 344 12.11 2.56 -35.82
N PRO A 345 12.19 2.80 -34.51
CA PRO A 345 13.28 2.38 -33.62
C PRO A 345 13.41 0.86 -33.44
#